data_AF-A0A395JTL1-F1
#
_entry.id   AF-A0A395JTL1-F1
#
_cell.length_a   1.000
_cell.length_b   1.000
_cell.length_c   1.000
_cell.angle_alpha   90.00
_cell.angle_beta   90.00
_cell.angle_gamma   90.00
#
_symmetry.space_group_name_H-M   'P 1'
#
loop_
_entity.id
_entity.type
_entity.pdbx_description
1 polymer ?
#
loop_
_entity_poly.entity_id
_entity_poly.type
_entity_poly.pdbx_seq_one_letter_code
_entity_poly.pdbx_strand_id
1 'polypeptide(L)'
;MSKLPKKHRFLDLSDYGRPIAKIIAKNLQSTSFTPIDVTLAFVISGCIAVYCIIKGYYWYAAFFLIFKSILDAADGELARIKETPSYTGRFLDSVSDIILNFFIFLTLWYLTDSTVVATILSFCGLQLQGTLYNYYYVILRNRFNGDTTSRVFEDTAPTALPGEKQKNVNVLFFIYKLLYGVFDKIIYNLDKSASTGKPLPNWLMTLISTFGLGFQLLIISLFLILGLKNLIIPFFIGYSSLIFVFIAIRKLFY
;
A
#
# COMPACT_ATOMS: atom_id res chain seq x y z
N MET A 1 -8.18 4.10 -12.11
CA MET A 1 -8.65 3.04 -11.20
C MET A 1 -9.67 2.11 -11.84
N SER A 2 -9.39 0.80 -11.81
CA SER A 2 -10.25 -0.29 -12.30
C SER A 2 -11.33 -0.71 -11.30
N LYS A 3 -11.17 -0.38 -10.00
CA LYS A 3 -12.01 -0.91 -8.90
C LYS A 3 -13.27 -0.10 -8.56
N LEU A 4 -13.54 1.03 -9.23
CA LEU A 4 -14.71 1.88 -8.97
C LEU A 4 -15.52 2.17 -10.25
N PRO A 5 -16.88 2.28 -10.15
CA PRO A 5 -17.72 2.75 -11.24
C PRO A 5 -17.28 4.13 -11.75
N LYS A 6 -17.45 4.39 -13.06
CA LYS A 6 -16.91 5.60 -13.73
C LYS A 6 -17.24 6.91 -13.00
N LYS A 7 -18.45 7.03 -12.41
CA LYS A 7 -18.95 8.24 -11.72
C LYS A 7 -18.24 8.54 -10.38
N HIS A 8 -17.68 7.52 -9.73
CA HIS A 8 -17.03 7.63 -8.41
C HIS A 8 -15.50 7.50 -8.50
N ARG A 9 -14.95 7.55 -9.71
CA ARG A 9 -13.50 7.56 -9.89
C ARG A 9 -12.94 8.92 -9.50
N PHE A 10 -11.88 8.89 -8.71
CA PHE A 10 -11.05 10.04 -8.41
C PHE A 10 -9.68 9.89 -9.09
N LEU A 11 -8.85 10.93 -9.02
CA LEU A 11 -7.44 10.83 -9.43
C LEU A 11 -6.66 10.20 -8.27
N ASP A 12 -6.16 8.98 -8.45
CA ASP A 12 -5.31 8.32 -7.46
C ASP A 12 -3.84 8.63 -7.77
N LEU A 13 -3.24 9.46 -6.93
CA LEU A 13 -1.85 9.91 -7.07
C LEU A 13 -0.85 8.78 -6.74
N SER A 14 -1.26 7.76 -5.98
CA SER A 14 -0.44 6.59 -5.69
C SER A 14 -0.46 5.55 -6.82
N ASP A 15 -1.45 5.60 -7.71
CA ASP A 15 -1.66 4.63 -8.78
C ASP A 15 -1.01 5.04 -10.12
N TYR A 16 0.04 5.88 -10.09
CA TYR A 16 0.70 6.40 -11.28
C TYR A 16 1.30 5.28 -12.17
N GLY A 17 1.70 4.16 -11.57
CA GLY A 17 2.29 3.01 -12.26
C GLY A 17 1.29 2.15 -13.04
N ARG A 18 -0.02 2.36 -12.84
CA ARG A 18 -1.09 1.51 -13.40
C ARG A 18 -1.05 1.30 -14.90
N PRO A 19 -0.76 2.31 -15.76
CA PRO A 19 -0.71 2.10 -17.21
C PRO A 19 0.36 1.07 -17.59
N ILE A 20 1.54 1.16 -16.98
CA ILE A 20 2.65 0.21 -17.20
C ILE A 20 2.29 -1.16 -16.62
N ALA A 21 1.71 -1.19 -15.41
CA ALA A 21 1.26 -2.41 -14.76
C ALA A 21 0.27 -3.21 -15.63
N LYS A 22 -0.64 -2.54 -16.33
CA LYS A 22 -1.58 -3.18 -17.28
C LYS A 22 -0.87 -3.77 -18.49
N ILE A 23 0.15 -3.10 -19.01
CA ILE A 23 0.96 -3.61 -20.14
C ILE A 23 1.67 -4.89 -19.70
N ILE A 24 2.30 -4.87 -18.52
CA ILE A 24 2.96 -6.04 -17.93
C ILE A 24 1.95 -7.19 -17.76
N ALA A 25 0.81 -6.93 -17.11
CA ALA A 25 -0.22 -7.94 -16.87
C ALA A 25 -0.78 -8.53 -18.17
N LYS A 26 -1.01 -7.71 -19.21
CA LYS A 26 -1.47 -8.17 -20.52
C LYS A 26 -0.44 -9.07 -21.20
N ASN A 27 0.84 -8.73 -21.12
CA ASN A 27 1.92 -9.55 -21.68
C ASN A 27 2.09 -10.88 -20.92
N LEU A 28 1.82 -10.90 -19.61
CA LEU A 28 1.86 -12.12 -18.78
C LEU A 28 0.56 -12.94 -18.82
N GLN A 29 -0.51 -12.42 -19.44
CA GLN A 29 -1.82 -13.10 -19.45
C GLN A 29 -1.75 -14.49 -20.10
N SER A 30 -0.99 -14.65 -21.18
CA SER A 30 -0.87 -15.92 -21.91
C SER A 30 0.31 -16.79 -21.47
N THR A 31 1.04 -16.40 -20.42
CA THR A 31 2.19 -17.15 -19.91
C THR A 31 1.82 -17.97 -18.65
N SER A 32 2.74 -18.82 -18.19
CA SER A 32 2.57 -19.58 -16.94
C SER A 32 2.74 -18.74 -15.67
N PHE A 33 3.21 -17.49 -15.76
CA PHE A 33 3.43 -16.62 -14.60
C PHE A 33 2.12 -16.35 -13.85
N THR A 34 2.13 -16.57 -12.54
CA THR A 34 1.01 -16.33 -11.65
C THR A 34 1.10 -14.92 -11.04
N PRO A 35 -0.01 -14.37 -10.50
CA PRO A 35 0.05 -13.15 -9.70
C PRO A 35 1.07 -13.24 -8.55
N ILE A 36 1.18 -14.41 -7.89
CA ILE A 36 2.14 -14.65 -6.82
C ILE A 36 3.59 -14.51 -7.32
N ASP A 37 3.90 -14.96 -8.53
CA ASP A 37 5.25 -14.79 -9.10
C ASP A 37 5.58 -13.31 -9.31
N VAL A 38 4.59 -12.50 -9.70
CA VAL A 38 4.75 -11.05 -9.84
C VAL A 38 4.91 -10.39 -8.46
N THR A 39 4.17 -10.86 -7.44
CA THR A 39 4.35 -10.46 -6.05
C THR A 39 5.80 -10.71 -5.59
N LEU A 40 6.33 -11.91 -5.84
CA LEU A 40 7.73 -12.26 -5.52
C LEU A 40 8.73 -11.38 -6.29
N ALA A 41 8.45 -11.05 -7.55
CA ALA A 41 9.28 -10.16 -8.35
C ALA A 41 9.34 -8.74 -7.76
N PHE A 42 8.22 -8.21 -7.24
CA PHE A 42 8.26 -6.90 -6.58
C PHE A 42 9.05 -6.97 -5.28
N VAL A 43 9.01 -8.10 -4.55
CA VAL A 43 9.82 -8.28 -3.33
C VAL A 43 11.30 -8.23 -3.67
N ILE A 44 11.72 -8.93 -4.71
CA ILE A 44 13.10 -8.89 -5.21
C ILE A 44 13.47 -7.45 -5.59
N SER A 45 12.60 -6.73 -6.30
CA SER A 45 12.81 -5.31 -6.63
C SER A 45 13.01 -4.45 -5.38
N GLY A 46 12.17 -4.62 -4.36
CA GLY A 46 12.28 -3.92 -3.08
C GLY A 46 13.59 -4.22 -2.35
N CYS A 47 14.03 -5.48 -2.31
CA CYS A 47 15.30 -5.87 -1.71
C CYS A 47 16.50 -5.26 -2.45
N ILE A 48 16.46 -5.23 -3.79
CA ILE A 48 17.50 -4.57 -4.60
C ILE A 48 17.51 -3.06 -4.30
N ALA A 49 16.34 -2.44 -4.18
CA ALA A 49 16.25 -1.03 -3.82
C ALA A 49 16.92 -0.75 -2.46
N VAL A 50 16.64 -1.55 -1.43
CA VAL A 50 17.27 -1.45 -0.11
C VAL A 50 18.78 -1.58 -0.21
N TYR A 51 19.28 -2.58 -0.96
CA TYR A 51 20.71 -2.73 -1.22
C TYR A 51 21.31 -1.49 -1.89
N CYS A 52 20.64 -0.93 -2.90
CA CYS A 52 21.08 0.30 -3.56
C CYS A 52 21.10 1.50 -2.60
N ILE A 53 20.15 1.63 -1.67
CA ILE A 53 20.15 2.68 -0.65
C ILE A 53 21.40 2.54 0.24
N ILE A 54 21.69 1.33 0.73
CA ILE A 54 22.88 1.02 1.55
C ILE A 54 24.17 1.39 0.81
N LYS A 55 24.25 1.11 -0.49
CA LYS A 55 25.43 1.43 -1.32
C LYS A 55 25.51 2.89 -1.78
N GLY A 56 24.50 3.71 -1.50
CA GLY A 56 24.45 5.10 -1.97
C GLY A 56 24.06 5.26 -3.44
N TYR A 57 23.60 4.20 -4.10
CA TYR A 57 23.19 4.17 -5.50
C TYR A 57 21.76 4.70 -5.66
N TYR A 58 21.54 5.97 -5.33
CA TYR A 58 20.19 6.54 -5.13
C TYR A 58 19.32 6.57 -6.39
N TRP A 59 19.90 6.77 -7.58
CA TRP A 59 19.16 6.66 -8.84
C TRP A 59 18.63 5.25 -9.07
N TYR A 60 19.46 4.23 -8.82
CA TYR A 60 19.04 2.83 -8.92
C TYR A 60 18.04 2.46 -7.83
N ALA A 61 18.23 2.93 -6.60
CA ALA A 61 17.28 2.76 -5.52
C ALA A 61 15.89 3.30 -5.91
N ALA A 62 15.84 4.54 -6.39
CA ALA A 62 14.61 5.17 -6.85
C ALA A 62 13.94 4.38 -7.98
N PHE A 63 14.72 3.92 -8.96
CA PHE A 63 14.22 3.06 -10.04
C PHE A 63 13.56 1.78 -9.47
N PHE A 64 14.24 1.05 -8.59
CA PHE A 64 13.73 -0.21 -8.06
C PHE A 64 12.55 -0.03 -7.08
N LEU A 65 12.47 1.10 -6.35
CA LEU A 65 11.30 1.45 -5.55
C LEU A 65 10.07 1.73 -6.43
N ILE A 66 10.25 2.51 -7.50
CA ILE A 66 9.19 2.80 -8.46
C ILE A 66 8.77 1.53 -9.21
N PHE A 67 9.74 0.72 -9.63
CA PHE A 67 9.49 -0.54 -10.32
C PHE A 67 8.75 -1.54 -9.42
N LYS A 68 9.11 -1.64 -8.12
CA LYS A 68 8.34 -2.38 -7.13
C LYS A 68 6.87 -1.94 -7.15
N SER A 69 6.60 -0.64 -7.09
CA SER A 69 5.22 -0.11 -7.07
C SER A 69 4.45 -0.45 -8.35
N ILE A 70 5.12 -0.45 -9.50
CA ILE A 70 4.52 -0.87 -10.77
C ILE A 70 4.20 -2.38 -10.77
N LEU A 71 5.08 -3.22 -10.23
CA LEU A 71 4.90 -4.67 -10.17
C LEU A 71 3.78 -5.09 -9.20
N ASP A 72 3.72 -4.45 -8.03
CA ASP A 72 2.61 -4.56 -7.07
C ASP A 72 1.28 -4.20 -7.75
N ALA A 73 1.23 -3.09 -8.50
CA ALA A 73 0.06 -2.82 -9.33
C ALA A 73 -0.21 -3.92 -10.39
N ALA A 74 0.82 -4.55 -10.94
CA ALA A 74 0.70 -5.53 -12.02
C ALA A 74 0.18 -6.89 -11.54
N ASP A 75 0.51 -7.32 -10.32
CA ASP A 75 0.03 -8.61 -9.78
C ASP A 75 -1.50 -8.63 -9.69
N GLY A 76 -2.11 -7.54 -9.21
CA GLY A 76 -3.54 -7.42 -9.04
C GLY A 76 -4.25 -7.22 -10.37
N GLU A 77 -3.62 -6.58 -11.37
CA GLU A 77 -4.15 -6.55 -12.74
C GLU A 77 -4.07 -7.94 -13.39
N LEU A 78 -2.98 -8.68 -13.18
CA LEU A 78 -2.83 -10.04 -13.70
C LEU A 78 -3.87 -10.99 -13.11
N ALA A 79 -4.10 -10.92 -11.79
CA ALA A 79 -5.15 -11.69 -11.11
C ALA A 79 -6.55 -11.38 -11.66
N ARG A 80 -6.84 -10.10 -11.95
CA ARG A 80 -8.11 -9.69 -12.57
C ARG A 80 -8.24 -10.22 -14.00
N ILE A 81 -7.19 -10.09 -14.80
CA ILE A 81 -7.18 -10.46 -16.22
C ILE A 81 -7.23 -11.99 -16.41
N LYS A 82 -6.60 -12.76 -15.51
CA LYS A 82 -6.65 -14.23 -15.50
C LYS A 82 -7.86 -14.79 -14.76
N GLU A 83 -8.69 -13.94 -14.15
CA GLU A 83 -9.82 -14.35 -13.29
C GLU A 83 -9.40 -15.34 -12.18
N THR A 84 -8.20 -15.14 -11.64
CA THR A 84 -7.60 -15.97 -10.57
C THR A 84 -7.39 -15.17 -9.29
N PRO A 85 -8.47 -14.71 -8.61
CA PRO A 85 -8.34 -14.08 -7.30
C PRO A 85 -7.73 -15.07 -6.30
N SER A 86 -6.89 -14.58 -5.39
CA SER A 86 -6.20 -15.40 -4.40
C SER A 86 -6.06 -14.64 -3.07
N TYR A 87 -6.55 -15.23 -1.98
CA TYR A 87 -6.31 -14.69 -0.64
C TYR A 87 -4.85 -14.82 -0.24
N THR A 88 -4.19 -15.92 -0.63
CA THR A 88 -2.76 -16.14 -0.44
C THR A 88 -1.96 -15.02 -1.09
N GLY A 89 -2.21 -14.72 -2.37
CA GLY A 89 -1.56 -13.62 -3.09
C GLY A 89 -1.81 -12.27 -2.43
N ARG A 90 -3.08 -11.97 -2.09
CA ARG A 90 -3.44 -10.71 -1.41
C ARG A 90 -2.71 -10.52 -0.08
N PHE A 91 -2.69 -11.53 0.79
CA PHE A 91 -2.02 -11.39 2.08
C PHE A 91 -0.51 -11.42 1.96
N LEU A 92 0.04 -12.19 1.01
CA LEU A 92 1.47 -12.16 0.71
C LEU A 92 1.89 -10.75 0.28
N ASP A 93 1.16 -10.13 -0.63
CA ASP A 93 1.39 -8.75 -1.08
C ASP A 93 1.47 -7.76 0.10
N SER A 94 0.40 -7.70 0.91
CA SER A 94 0.35 -6.79 2.06
C SER A 94 1.43 -7.05 3.11
N VAL A 95 1.75 -8.33 3.40
CA VAL A 95 2.80 -8.71 4.36
C VAL A 95 4.18 -8.35 3.82
N SER A 96 4.43 -8.61 2.54
CA SER A 96 5.68 -8.24 1.88
C SER A 96 5.90 -6.73 1.91
N ASP A 97 4.86 -5.93 1.69
CA ASP A 97 4.94 -4.48 1.72
C ASP A 97 5.40 -3.91 3.05
N ILE A 98 4.78 -4.34 4.16
CA ILE A 98 5.14 -3.83 5.48
C ILE A 98 6.56 -4.27 5.89
N ILE A 99 6.98 -5.48 5.50
CA ILE A 99 8.34 -5.98 5.75
C ILE A 99 9.37 -5.17 4.96
N LEU A 100 9.11 -4.91 3.67
CA LEU A 100 10.01 -4.09 2.85
C LEU A 100 10.07 -2.66 3.35
N ASN A 101 8.93 -2.07 3.70
CA ASN A 101 8.88 -0.74 4.30
C ASN A 101 9.70 -0.71 5.60
N PHE A 102 9.61 -1.74 6.44
CA PHE A 102 10.43 -1.84 7.65
C PHE A 102 11.93 -1.83 7.31
N PHE A 103 12.37 -2.61 6.32
CA PHE A 103 13.78 -2.61 5.90
C PHE A 103 14.24 -1.28 5.29
N ILE A 104 13.38 -0.58 4.55
CA ILE A 104 13.68 0.77 4.05
C ILE A 104 13.91 1.72 5.22
N PHE A 105 13.02 1.75 6.20
CA PHE A 105 13.17 2.64 7.37
C PHE A 105 14.34 2.26 8.27
N LEU A 106 14.62 0.97 8.44
CA LEU A 106 15.81 0.49 9.14
C LEU A 106 17.09 0.95 8.44
N THR A 107 17.11 0.90 7.11
CA THR A 107 18.24 1.39 6.30
C THR A 107 18.40 2.90 6.41
N LEU A 108 17.31 3.65 6.37
CA LEU A 108 17.34 5.10 6.55
C LEU A 108 17.85 5.48 7.94
N TRP A 109 17.43 4.77 8.98
CA TRP A 109 17.99 4.94 10.32
C TRP A 109 19.49 4.67 10.37
N TYR A 110 19.95 3.59 9.76
CA TYR A 110 21.36 3.23 9.72
C TYR A 110 22.24 4.27 8.99
N LEU A 111 21.69 4.94 7.96
CA LEU A 111 22.42 5.87 7.09
C LEU A 111 22.23 7.35 7.42
N THR A 112 21.42 7.69 8.42
CA THR A 112 21.10 9.08 8.80
C THR A 112 21.27 9.26 10.30
N ASP A 113 21.43 10.51 10.75
CA ASP A 113 21.54 10.83 12.19
C ASP A 113 20.18 10.78 12.93
N SER A 114 19.20 10.08 12.38
CA SER A 114 17.86 9.96 12.97
C SER A 114 17.87 9.08 14.21
N THR A 115 17.12 9.46 15.23
CA THR A 115 16.98 8.62 16.43
C THR A 115 16.13 7.40 16.13
N VAL A 116 16.35 6.30 16.87
CA VAL A 116 15.51 5.09 16.79
C VAL A 116 14.03 5.43 16.99
N VAL A 117 13.72 6.31 17.94
CA VAL A 117 12.34 6.75 18.23
C VAL A 117 11.74 7.46 17.03
N ALA A 118 12.46 8.41 16.41
CA ALA A 118 11.98 9.11 15.22
C ALA A 118 11.73 8.14 14.06
N THR A 119 12.62 7.18 13.83
CA THR A 119 12.45 6.15 12.81
C THR A 119 11.19 5.31 13.05
N ILE A 120 10.98 4.84 14.30
CA ILE A 120 9.79 4.05 14.66
C ILE A 120 8.52 4.88 14.44
N LEU A 121 8.49 6.13 14.92
CA LEU A 121 7.35 7.03 14.73
C LEU A 121 7.06 7.27 13.24
N SER A 122 8.10 7.47 12.44
CA SER A 122 7.98 7.66 11.00
C SER A 122 7.45 6.42 10.29
N PHE A 123 7.95 5.24 10.65
CA PHE A 123 7.47 3.97 10.11
C PHE A 123 6.00 3.74 10.48
N CYS A 124 5.64 3.88 11.76
CA CYS A 124 4.25 3.77 12.22
C CYS A 124 3.34 4.81 11.54
N GLY A 125 3.84 6.03 11.35
CA GLY A 125 3.16 7.09 10.62
C GLY A 125 2.85 6.71 9.18
N LEU A 126 3.84 6.19 8.46
CA LEU A 126 3.66 5.68 7.09
C LEU A 126 2.64 4.55 7.02
N GLN A 127 2.64 3.62 7.97
CA GLN A 127 1.64 2.55 8.04
C GLN A 127 0.23 3.10 8.30
N LEU A 128 0.07 4.00 9.27
CA LEU A 128 -1.22 4.63 9.57
C LEU A 128 -1.78 5.44 8.40
N GLN A 129 -0.92 6.15 7.68
CA GLN A 129 -1.28 6.86 6.44
C GLN A 129 -1.87 5.88 5.42
N GLY A 130 -1.13 4.80 5.10
CA GLY A 130 -1.57 3.79 4.15
C GLY A 130 -2.86 3.10 4.59
N THR A 131 -2.99 2.77 5.88
CA THR A 131 -4.21 2.21 6.46
C THR A 131 -5.41 3.15 6.34
N LEU A 132 -5.24 4.47 6.57
CA LEU A 132 -6.33 5.43 6.39
C LEU A 132 -6.81 5.46 4.93
N TYR A 133 -5.87 5.54 3.98
CA TYR A 133 -6.21 5.51 2.56
C TYR A 133 -6.98 4.24 2.20
N ASN A 134 -6.46 3.08 2.59
CA ASN A 134 -7.09 1.79 2.34
C ASN A 134 -8.48 1.70 3.00
N TYR A 135 -8.63 2.14 4.25
CA TYR A 135 -9.89 2.12 4.98
C TYR A 135 -11.00 2.89 4.24
N TYR A 136 -10.72 4.14 3.87
CA TYR A 136 -11.66 4.96 3.10
C TYR A 136 -11.92 4.42 1.69
N TYR A 137 -10.88 3.90 1.04
CA TYR A 137 -11.02 3.31 -0.28
C TYR A 137 -11.87 2.02 -0.27
N VAL A 138 -11.75 1.18 0.76
CA VAL A 138 -12.62 0.01 0.95
C VAL A 138 -14.07 0.44 1.21
N ILE A 139 -14.31 1.44 2.06
CA ILE A 139 -15.67 1.96 2.31
C ILE A 139 -16.31 2.44 1.01
N LEU A 140 -15.56 3.21 0.21
CA LEU A 140 -16.05 3.73 -1.07
C LEU A 140 -16.37 2.59 -2.06
N ARG A 141 -15.51 1.56 -2.13
CA ARG A 141 -15.75 0.36 -2.95
C ARG A 141 -17.02 -0.38 -2.53
N ASN A 142 -17.20 -0.62 -1.23
CA ASN A 142 -18.37 -1.35 -0.71
C ASN A 142 -19.69 -0.61 -0.94
N ARG A 143 -19.69 0.73 -0.88
CA ARG A 143 -20.90 1.53 -1.12
C ARG A 143 -21.34 1.54 -2.59
N PHE A 144 -20.40 1.38 -3.51
CA PHE A 144 -20.66 1.52 -4.95
C PHE A 144 -20.41 0.23 -5.73
N ASN A 145 -20.59 -0.94 -5.09
CA ASN A 145 -20.44 -2.27 -5.69
C ASN A 145 -19.11 -2.48 -6.44
N GLY A 146 -18.01 -2.02 -5.84
CA GLY A 146 -16.64 -2.31 -6.29
C GLY A 146 -16.16 -3.70 -5.86
N ASP A 147 -14.87 -3.98 -6.10
CA ASP A 147 -14.20 -5.23 -5.73
C ASP A 147 -14.24 -5.48 -4.21
N THR A 148 -14.72 -6.65 -3.79
CA THR A 148 -14.98 -7.06 -2.40
C THR A 148 -13.88 -7.94 -1.78
N THR A 149 -12.79 -8.20 -2.50
CA THR A 149 -11.67 -9.01 -1.99
C THR A 149 -11.05 -8.47 -0.70
N SER A 150 -11.16 -7.15 -0.46
CA SER A 150 -10.76 -6.49 0.79
C SER A 150 -11.98 -6.17 1.64
N ARG A 151 -11.96 -6.56 2.91
CA ARG A 151 -13.03 -6.25 3.86
C ARG A 151 -12.64 -5.06 4.74
N VAL A 152 -13.64 -4.31 5.19
CA VAL A 152 -13.45 -3.21 6.16
C VAL A 152 -12.94 -3.76 7.49
N PHE A 153 -13.35 -4.98 7.83
CA PHE A 153 -12.90 -5.72 9.00
C PHE A 153 -12.37 -7.08 8.57
N GLU A 154 -11.12 -7.37 8.92
CA GLU A 154 -10.44 -8.63 8.67
C GLU A 154 -10.32 -9.42 9.99
N ASP A 155 -11.46 -9.69 10.63
CA ASP A 155 -11.49 -10.32 11.95
C ASP A 155 -11.28 -11.84 11.92
N THR A 156 -11.79 -12.48 10.86
CA THR A 156 -11.74 -13.93 10.65
C THR A 156 -11.00 -14.28 9.36
N ALA A 157 -10.20 -15.35 9.43
CA ALA A 157 -9.51 -15.86 8.25
C ALA A 157 -10.55 -16.27 7.19
N PRO A 158 -10.40 -15.84 5.93
CA PRO A 158 -11.32 -16.24 4.88
C PRO A 158 -11.15 -17.72 4.52
N THR A 159 -12.22 -18.32 4.01
CA THR A 159 -12.15 -19.64 3.37
C THR A 159 -11.33 -19.52 2.08
N ALA A 160 -10.35 -20.40 1.92
CA ALA A 160 -9.48 -20.44 0.76
C ALA A 160 -10.27 -20.62 -0.55
N LEU A 161 -9.86 -19.93 -1.60
CA LEU A 161 -10.47 -20.06 -2.93
C LEU A 161 -10.03 -21.38 -3.61
N PRO A 162 -10.74 -21.84 -4.65
CA PRO A 162 -10.34 -23.03 -5.41
C PRO A 162 -8.88 -22.94 -5.87
N GLY A 163 -8.09 -23.98 -5.57
CA GLY A 163 -6.65 -24.03 -5.90
C GLY A 163 -5.73 -23.50 -4.79
N GLU A 164 -6.26 -22.86 -3.75
CA GLU A 164 -5.47 -22.41 -2.59
C GLU A 164 -5.43 -23.46 -1.47
N LYS A 165 -4.34 -23.46 -0.69
CA LYS A 165 -4.25 -24.26 0.53
C LYS A 165 -4.70 -23.43 1.74
N GLN A 166 -5.73 -23.88 2.47
CA GLN A 166 -6.23 -23.18 3.66
C GLN A 166 -5.12 -22.89 4.69
N LYS A 167 -4.15 -23.81 4.85
CA LYS A 167 -2.98 -23.60 5.72
C LYS A 167 -2.23 -22.32 5.36
N ASN A 168 -2.00 -22.06 4.07
CA ASN A 168 -1.24 -20.88 3.62
C ASN A 168 -2.05 -19.60 3.89
N VAL A 169 -3.35 -19.62 3.59
CA VAL A 169 -4.27 -18.51 3.88
C VAL A 169 -4.27 -18.18 5.37
N ASN A 170 -4.37 -19.20 6.25
CA ASN A 170 -4.39 -19.01 7.69
C ASN A 170 -3.08 -18.40 8.22
N VAL A 171 -1.94 -18.90 7.75
CA VAL A 171 -0.61 -18.39 8.18
C VAL A 171 -0.43 -16.94 7.74
N LEU A 172 -0.67 -16.64 6.47
CA LEU A 172 -0.50 -15.27 5.96
C LEU A 172 -1.51 -14.31 6.58
N PHE A 173 -2.76 -14.73 6.78
CA PHE A 173 -3.76 -13.94 7.50
C PHE A 173 -3.33 -13.65 8.94
N PHE A 174 -2.78 -14.63 9.65
CA PHE A 174 -2.29 -14.43 11.01
C PHE A 174 -1.16 -13.38 11.05
N ILE A 175 -0.18 -13.48 10.15
CA ILE A 175 0.91 -12.52 10.04
C ILE A 175 0.37 -11.13 9.68
N TYR A 176 -0.52 -11.05 8.70
CA TYR A 176 -1.19 -9.80 8.33
C TYR A 176 -1.88 -9.17 9.54
N LYS A 177 -2.67 -9.94 10.29
CA LYS A 177 -3.38 -9.46 11.49
C LYS A 177 -2.42 -9.00 12.59
N LEU A 178 -1.29 -9.68 12.77
CA LEU A 178 -0.25 -9.29 13.72
C LEU A 178 0.40 -7.95 13.33
N LEU A 179 0.68 -7.75 12.03
CA LEU A 179 1.39 -6.58 11.53
C LEU A 179 0.49 -5.35 11.33
N TYR A 180 -0.73 -5.54 10.81
CA TYR A 180 -1.66 -4.45 10.49
C TYR A 180 -2.76 -4.22 11.53
N GLY A 181 -3.11 -5.23 12.33
CA GLY A 181 -4.29 -5.17 13.19
C GLY A 181 -4.29 -4.00 14.19
N VAL A 182 -3.11 -3.58 14.66
CA VAL A 182 -3.00 -2.39 15.53
C VAL A 182 -3.31 -1.10 14.76
N PHE A 183 -2.79 -0.95 13.54
CA PHE A 183 -3.01 0.22 12.69
C PHE A 183 -4.47 0.29 12.24
N ASP A 184 -5.05 -0.84 11.84
CA ASP A 184 -6.46 -0.94 11.46
C ASP A 184 -7.37 -0.53 12.62
N LYS A 185 -7.08 -1.01 13.84
CA LYS A 185 -7.84 -0.65 15.05
C LYS A 185 -7.71 0.82 15.41
N ILE A 186 -6.52 1.40 15.25
CA ILE A 186 -6.29 2.83 15.49
C ILE A 186 -7.12 3.67 14.52
N ILE A 187 -6.99 3.43 13.21
CA ILE A 187 -7.72 4.18 12.18
C ILE A 187 -9.24 4.00 12.34
N TYR A 188 -9.69 2.76 12.55
CA TYR A 188 -11.10 2.50 12.83
C TYR A 188 -11.59 3.28 14.05
N ASN A 189 -10.85 3.29 15.16
CA ASN A 189 -11.25 4.02 16.35
C ASN A 189 -11.23 5.54 16.15
N LEU A 190 -10.27 6.05 15.39
CA LEU A 190 -10.23 7.47 15.03
C LEU A 190 -11.44 7.85 14.17
N ASP A 191 -11.98 6.93 13.38
CA ASP A 191 -13.06 7.24 12.45
C ASP A 191 -14.16 6.18 12.26
N LYS A 192 -14.79 5.75 13.36
CA LYS A 192 -15.83 4.71 13.34
C LYS A 192 -17.04 5.03 12.45
N SER A 193 -17.39 6.32 12.30
CA SER A 193 -18.57 6.75 11.55
C SER A 193 -18.35 6.86 10.04
N ALA A 194 -17.13 6.63 9.54
CA ALA A 194 -16.83 6.72 8.11
C ALA A 194 -17.67 5.74 7.27
N SER A 195 -18.02 4.57 7.81
CA SER A 195 -18.82 3.56 7.10
C SER A 195 -20.31 3.93 6.98
N THR A 196 -20.84 4.79 7.85
CA THR A 196 -22.26 5.19 7.90
C THR A 196 -22.55 6.63 7.47
N GLY A 197 -21.53 7.50 7.39
CA GLY A 197 -21.66 8.91 6.98
C GLY A 197 -21.96 9.13 5.49
N LYS A 198 -21.89 10.36 4.98
CA LYS A 198 -22.03 10.64 3.54
C LYS A 198 -20.85 10.09 2.74
N PRO A 199 -21.02 9.79 1.44
CA PRO A 199 -19.91 9.35 0.60
C PRO A 199 -18.78 10.38 0.56
N LEU A 200 -17.54 9.90 0.67
CA LEU A 200 -16.34 10.72 0.52
C LEU A 200 -16.30 11.32 -0.89
N PRO A 201 -16.09 12.64 -1.03
CA PRO A 201 -16.02 13.28 -2.34
C PRO A 201 -14.70 12.93 -3.05
N ASN A 202 -14.73 12.95 -4.38
CA ASN A 202 -13.58 12.55 -5.21
C ASN A 202 -12.33 13.39 -4.92
N TRP A 203 -12.45 14.70 -4.68
CA TRP A 203 -11.30 15.56 -4.40
C TRP A 203 -10.59 15.17 -3.09
N LEU A 204 -11.36 14.80 -2.06
CA LEU A 204 -10.81 14.40 -0.77
C LEU A 204 -10.09 13.05 -0.92
N MET A 205 -10.69 12.12 -1.67
CA MET A 205 -10.03 10.85 -1.99
C MET A 205 -8.75 11.04 -2.81
N THR A 206 -8.70 12.00 -3.74
CA THR A 206 -7.47 12.36 -4.46
C THR A 206 -6.40 12.87 -3.51
N LEU A 207 -6.72 13.74 -2.55
CA LEU A 207 -5.75 14.18 -1.55
C LEU A 207 -5.30 13.02 -0.65
N ILE A 208 -6.23 12.19 -0.15
CA ILE A 208 -5.87 11.06 0.71
C ILE A 208 -5.05 10.02 -0.06
N SER A 209 -5.19 9.91 -1.38
CA SER A 209 -4.38 8.99 -2.18
C SER A 209 -2.88 9.26 -2.14
N THR A 210 -2.45 10.45 -1.68
CA THR A 210 -1.03 10.71 -1.41
C THR A 210 -0.51 9.91 -0.20
N PHE A 211 -1.38 9.32 0.61
CA PHE A 211 -1.02 8.33 1.63
C PHE A 211 -0.90 6.91 1.08
N GLY A 212 -1.25 6.66 -0.18
CA GLY A 212 -1.07 5.35 -0.80
C GLY A 212 0.41 5.01 -0.99
N LEU A 213 0.76 3.74 -0.82
CA LEU A 213 2.15 3.26 -0.79
C LEU A 213 2.96 3.69 -2.03
N GLY A 214 2.37 3.61 -3.22
CA GLY A 214 3.05 4.06 -4.45
C GLY A 214 3.53 5.50 -4.35
N PHE A 215 2.70 6.42 -3.85
CA PHE A 215 3.09 7.83 -3.68
C PHE A 215 4.13 8.01 -2.58
N GLN A 216 4.02 7.27 -1.48
CA GLN A 216 5.01 7.29 -0.40
C GLN A 216 6.39 6.83 -0.90
N LEU A 217 6.46 5.76 -1.70
CA LEU A 217 7.70 5.29 -2.33
C LEU A 217 8.24 6.30 -3.34
N LEU A 218 7.36 6.99 -4.09
CA LEU A 218 7.77 8.08 -4.99
C LEU A 218 8.43 9.24 -4.24
N ILE A 219 7.87 9.64 -3.08
CA ILE A 219 8.45 10.66 -2.22
C ILE A 219 9.83 10.22 -1.72
N ILE A 220 9.96 8.98 -1.21
CA ILE A 220 11.25 8.43 -0.75
C ILE A 220 12.27 8.48 -1.88
N SER A 221 11.90 8.01 -3.08
CA SER A 221 12.74 8.05 -4.28
C SER A 221 13.22 9.46 -4.62
N LEU A 222 12.34 10.45 -4.55
CA LEU A 222 12.68 11.85 -4.81
C LEU A 222 13.70 12.38 -3.79
N PHE A 223 13.46 12.16 -2.50
CA PHE A 223 14.40 12.57 -1.46
C PHE A 223 15.77 11.90 -1.61
N LEU A 224 15.81 10.62 -1.99
CA LEU A 224 17.06 9.90 -2.23
C LEU A 224 17.85 10.51 -3.40
N ILE A 225 17.22 10.74 -4.54
CA ILE A 225 17.88 11.32 -5.72
C ILE A 225 18.39 12.74 -5.45
N LEU A 226 17.62 13.55 -4.72
CA LEU A 226 18.00 14.92 -4.36
C LEU A 226 19.09 14.98 -3.26
N GLY A 227 19.55 13.83 -2.75
CA GLY A 227 20.52 13.79 -1.65
C GLY A 227 19.94 14.22 -0.29
N LEU A 228 18.62 14.33 -0.19
CA LEU A 228 17.87 14.83 0.96
C LEU A 228 17.40 13.70 1.90
N LYS A 229 18.15 12.58 1.96
CA LYS A 229 17.77 11.38 2.73
C LYS A 229 17.49 11.65 4.22
N ASN A 230 18.19 12.64 4.81
CA ASN A 230 18.00 13.07 6.21
C ASN A 230 16.62 13.67 6.47
N LEU A 231 15.91 14.11 5.42
CA LEU A 231 14.57 14.69 5.55
C LEU A 231 13.45 13.65 5.46
N ILE A 232 13.73 12.41 5.06
CA ILE A 232 12.69 11.39 4.84
C ILE A 232 11.94 11.07 6.13
N ILE A 233 12.66 10.76 7.21
CA ILE A 233 12.08 10.44 8.52
C ILE A 233 11.26 11.63 9.09
N PRO A 234 11.80 12.85 9.22
CA PRO A 234 11.01 13.97 9.74
C PRO A 234 9.84 14.34 8.82
N PHE A 235 9.98 14.18 7.50
CA PHE A 235 8.88 14.38 6.56
C PHE A 235 7.70 13.45 6.87
N PHE A 236 7.92 12.14 6.98
CA PHE A 236 6.82 11.19 7.22
C PHE A 236 6.20 11.34 8.62
N ILE A 237 6.95 11.79 9.61
CA ILE A 237 6.39 12.19 10.92
C ILE A 237 5.44 13.37 10.74
N GLY A 238 5.92 14.48 10.15
CA GLY A 238 5.11 15.67 9.93
C GLY A 238 3.89 15.39 9.04
N TYR A 239 4.07 14.59 8.00
CA TYR A 239 3.03 14.19 7.07
C TYR A 239 1.91 13.38 7.74
N SER A 240 2.22 12.64 8.81
CA SER A 240 1.22 11.90 9.60
C SER A 240 0.23 12.82 10.33
N SER A 241 0.56 14.10 10.55
CA SER A 241 -0.39 15.07 11.11
C SER A 241 -1.63 15.26 10.21
N LEU A 242 -1.49 15.08 8.90
CA LEU A 242 -2.59 15.20 7.94
C LEU A 242 -3.65 14.09 8.09
N ILE A 243 -3.34 12.98 8.78
CA ILE A 243 -4.35 11.97 9.16
C ILE A 243 -5.48 12.64 9.93
N PHE A 244 -5.15 13.44 10.95
CA PHE A 244 -6.14 14.12 11.77
C PHE A 244 -6.90 15.19 10.98
N VAL A 245 -6.22 15.89 10.07
CA VAL A 245 -6.83 16.90 9.19
C VAL A 245 -7.87 16.25 8.27
N PHE A 246 -7.52 15.17 7.57
CA PHE A 246 -8.45 14.49 6.67
C PHE A 246 -9.64 13.87 7.41
N ILE A 247 -9.40 13.24 8.57
CA ILE A 247 -10.48 12.72 9.41
C ILE A 247 -11.39 13.84 9.87
N ALA A 248 -10.85 14.99 10.30
CA ALA A 248 -11.64 16.14 10.74
C ALA A 248 -12.49 16.73 9.60
N ILE A 249 -11.90 16.92 8.41
CA ILE A 249 -12.63 17.38 7.21
C ILE A 249 -13.78 16.43 6.93
N ARG A 250 -13.55 15.12 6.92
CA ARG A 250 -14.64 14.16 6.72
C ARG A 250 -15.70 14.32 7.81
N LYS A 251 -15.32 14.27 9.10
CA LYS A 251 -16.24 14.38 10.26
C LYS A 251 -17.16 15.59 10.20
N LEU A 252 -16.64 16.74 9.77
CA LEU A 252 -17.34 18.02 9.75
C LEU A 252 -18.28 18.16 8.54
N PHE A 253 -17.91 17.60 7.39
CA PHE A 253 -18.62 17.87 6.12
C PHE A 253 -19.35 16.65 5.52
N TYR A 254 -18.97 15.42 5.88
CA TYR A 254 -19.43 14.17 5.25
C TYR A 254 -19.75 13.06 6.26
#